data_AF-A0A917KNX7-F1
#
_entry.id   AF-A0A917KNX7-F1
#
_cell.length_a   1.000
_cell.length_b   1.000
_cell.length_c   1.000
_cell.angle_alpha   90.00
_cell.angle_beta   90.00
_cell.angle_gamma   90.00
#
_symmetry.space_group_name_H-M   'P 1'
#
loop_
_entity.id
_entity.type
_entity.pdbx_description
1 polymer ?
#
loop_
_entity_poly.entity_id
_entity_poly.type
_entity_poly.pdbx_seq_one_letter_code
_entity_poly.pdbx_strand_id
1 'polypeptide(L)' 'MSVDDLSPECGLGAHHYCTGPKVIRREGAPKWEVPIMVLKCGCTCHTRSPRPPSHPVNT' A
#
# COMPACT_ATOMS: atom_id res chain seq x y z
N MET A 1 2.39 12.52 -9.09
CA MET A 1 1.65 11.64 -8.15
C MET A 1 1.03 12.55 -7.11
N SER A 2 -0.31 12.63 -7.02
CA SER A 2 -0.98 13.51 -6.05
C SER A 2 -0.73 13.01 -4.63
N VAL A 3 -0.38 13.91 -3.72
CA VAL A 3 -0.02 13.60 -2.33
C VAL A 3 -1.19 13.04 -1.51
N ASP A 4 -2.42 13.24 -1.98
CA ASP A 4 -3.67 12.80 -1.35
C ASP A 4 -3.83 11.26 -1.30
N ASP A 5 -3.12 10.54 -2.16
CA ASP A 5 -3.18 9.07 -2.22
C ASP A 5 -2.11 8.39 -1.34
N LEU A 6 -1.22 9.18 -0.73
CA LEU A 6 -0.18 8.69 0.14
C LEU A 6 -0.65 8.58 1.59
N SER A 7 -0.06 7.65 2.32
CA SER A 7 -0.17 7.63 3.78
C SER A 7 0.37 8.95 4.34
N PRO A 8 -0.23 9.50 5.41
CA PRO A 8 0.17 10.79 5.97
C PRO A 8 1.64 10.81 6.41
N GLU A 9 2.18 9.66 6.84
CA GLU A 9 3.59 9.51 7.19
C GLU A 9 4.52 9.72 5.99
N CYS A 10 4.07 9.34 4.78
CA CYS A 10 4.83 9.58 3.54
C CYS A 10 4.67 11.02 3.06
N GLY A 11 3.45 11.56 3.09
CA GLY A 11 3.16 12.94 2.66
C GLY A 11 3.85 14.00 3.52
N LEU A 12 4.07 13.71 4.81
CA LEU A 12 4.73 14.60 5.77
C LEU A 12 6.22 14.29 5.98
N GLY A 13 6.80 13.32 5.27
CA GLY A 13 8.21 12.92 5.41
C GLY A 13 8.56 12.24 6.75
N ALA A 14 7.56 11.84 7.54
CA ALA A 14 7.72 11.18 8.84
C ALA A 14 7.89 9.65 8.70
N HIS A 15 8.87 9.23 7.90
CA HIS A 15 9.04 7.83 7.48
C HIS A 15 9.32 6.85 8.61
N HIS A 16 9.88 7.30 9.73
CA HIS A 16 10.11 6.47 10.92
C HIS A 16 8.82 5.99 11.59
N TYR A 17 7.70 6.68 11.35
CA TYR A 17 6.36 6.24 11.79
C TYR A 17 5.58 5.51 10.70
N CYS A 18 6.15 5.34 9.50
CA CYS A 18 5.44 4.70 8.40
C CYS A 18 5.28 3.20 8.67
N THR A 19 4.05 2.71 8.60
CA THR A 19 3.71 1.29 8.77
C THR A 19 3.38 0.58 7.46
N GLY A 20 3.65 1.24 6.32
CA GLY A 20 3.34 0.74 5.00
C GLY A 20 1.94 1.15 4.49
N PRO A 21 1.46 0.52 3.42
CA PRO A 21 0.15 0.82 2.83
C PRO A 21 -0.98 0.54 3.82
N LYS A 22 -1.99 1.42 3.85
CA LYS A 22 -3.17 1.26 4.73
C LYS A 22 -4.43 1.04 3.91
N VAL A 23 -5.15 -0.02 4.22
CA VAL A 23 -6.44 -0.34 3.60
C VAL A 23 -7.54 0.18 4.50
N ILE A 24 -8.33 1.14 4.01
CA ILE A 24 -9.44 1.72 4.74
C ILE A 24 -10.73 1.04 4.30
N ARG A 25 -11.44 0.44 5.25
CA ARG A 25 -12.71 -0.28 5.04
C ARG A 25 -13.79 0.35 5.92
N ARG A 26 -15.06 0.11 5.57
CA ARG A 26 -16.17 0.45 6.47
C ARG A 26 -16.07 -0.39 7.74
N GLU A 27 -16.52 0.17 8.85
CA GLU A 27 -16.59 -0.58 10.11
C GLU A 27 -17.55 -1.77 9.95
N GLY A 28 -17.12 -2.97 10.37
CA GLY A 28 -17.88 -4.20 10.18
C GLY A 28 -17.88 -4.77 8.75
N ALA A 29 -17.18 -4.14 7.80
CA ALA A 29 -17.12 -4.63 6.43
C ALA A 29 -16.50 -6.04 6.35
N PRO A 30 -17.12 -6.96 5.60
CA PRO A 30 -16.55 -8.27 5.38
C PRO A 30 -15.26 -8.19 4.55
N LYS A 31 -14.34 -9.16 4.74
CA LYS A 31 -13.01 -9.15 4.10
C LYS A 31 -13.04 -9.13 2.56
N TRP A 32 -14.12 -9.57 1.95
CA TRP A 32 -14.31 -9.60 0.50
C TRP A 32 -14.89 -8.28 -0.06
N GLU A 33 -15.34 -7.37 0.79
CA GLU A 33 -15.82 -6.05 0.35
C GLU A 33 -14.66 -5.22 -0.20
N VAL A 34 -14.93 -4.52 -1.31
CA VAL A 34 -13.98 -3.58 -1.92
C VAL A 34 -13.69 -2.44 -0.94
N PRO A 35 -12.42 -2.18 -0.57
CA PRO A 35 -12.09 -1.12 0.36
C PRO A 35 -12.50 0.25 -0.19
N ILE A 36 -12.85 1.17 0.71
CA ILE A 36 -13.21 2.56 0.35
C ILE A 36 -12.01 3.23 -0.32
N MET A 37 -10.83 3.04 0.27
CA MET A 37 -9.58 3.56 -0.25
C MET A 37 -8.41 2.73 0.22
N VAL A 38 -7.32 2.78 -0.53
CA VAL A 38 -6.03 2.21 -0.15
C VAL A 38 -5.01 3.34 -0.18
N LEU A 39 -4.56 3.77 1.00
CA LEU A 39 -3.49 4.74 1.13
C LEU A 39 -2.17 4.06 0.77
N LYS A 40 -1.49 4.60 -0.24
CA LYS A 40 -0.22 4.08 -0.72
C LYS A 40 0.91 4.52 0.19
N CYS A 41 1.91 3.66 0.34
CA CYS A 41 3.17 4.03 0.97
C CYS A 41 4.16 4.44 -0.13
N GLY A 42 4.76 5.62 0.02
CA GLY A 42 5.82 6.10 -0.87
C GLY A 42 7.23 5.72 -0.42
N CYS A 43 7.39 5.10 0.75
CA CYS A 43 8.70 4.77 1.31
C CYS A 43 9.38 3.63 0.55
N THR A 44 10.67 3.78 0.27
CA THR A 44 11.50 2.77 -0.40
C THR A 44 11.53 1.42 0.33
N CYS A 45 11.34 1.42 1.66
CA CYS A 45 11.31 0.21 2.48
C CYS A 45 10.05 -0.65 2.25
N HIS A 46 8.94 -0.06 1.81
CA HIS A 46 7.65 -0.75 1.63
C HIS A 46 7.21 -0.85 0.16
N THR A 47 7.81 -0.08 -0.75
CA THR A 47 7.54 -0.15 -2.19
C THR A 47 8.18 -1.36 -2.88
N ARG A 48 9.04 -2.12 -2.18
CA ARG A 48 9.46 -3.45 -2.64
C ARG A 48 8.31 -4.44 -2.48
N SER A 49 7.39 -4.46 -3.44
CA SER A 49 6.62 -5.68 -3.67
C SER A 49 7.59 -6.84 -3.88
N PRO A 50 7.32 -8.05 -3.36
CA PRO A 50 8.00 -9.23 -3.87
C PRO A 50 7.74 -9.24 -5.36
N ARG A 51 8.81 -9.22 -6.16
CA ARG A 51 8.72 -9.55 -7.58
C ARG A 51 7.88 -10.83 -7.64
N PRO A 52 6.75 -10.90 -8.37
CA PRO A 52 6.17 -12.22 -8.63
C PRO A 52 7.34 -13.07 -9.16
N PRO A 53 7.54 -14.30 -8.67
CA PRO A 53 8.54 -15.16 -9.27
C PRO A 53 8.24 -15.14 -10.76
N SER A 54 9.21 -14.67 -11.54
CA SER A 54 9.17 -14.75 -12.98
C SER A 54 9.09 -16.24 -13.28
N HIS A 55 7.87 -16.77 -13.39
CA HIS A 55 7.64 -18.12 -13.84
C HIS A 55 8.39 -18.24 -15.17
N PRO A 56 9.39 -19.13 -15.30
CA PRO A 56 9.85 -19.48 -16.63
C PRO A 56 8.63 -20.09 -17.34
N VAL A 57 8.22 -19.44 -18.42
CA VAL A 57 7.31 -20.04 -19.40
C VAL A 57 7.91 -21.38 -19.80
N ASN A 58 7.14 -22.44 -19.60
CA ASN A 58 7.55 -23.79 -19.95
C ASN A 58 7.74 -23.87 -21.47
N THR A 59 8.89 -24.35 -21.93
CA THR A 59 9.11 -24.82 -23.31
C THR A 59 9.90 -26.11 -23.23
#